data_AF-A0A3D3NFT2-F1
#
_entry.id   AF-A0A3D3NFT2-F1
#
_cell.length_a   1.000
_cell.length_b   1.000
_cell.length_c   1.000
_cell.angle_alpha   90.00
_cell.angle_beta   90.00
_cell.angle_gamma   90.00
#
_symmetry.space_group_name_H-M   'P 1'
#
loop_
_entity.id
_entity.type
_entity.pdbx_description
1 polymer ?
#
loop_
_entity_poly.entity_id
_entity_poly.type
_entity_poly.pdbx_seq_one_letter_code
_entity_poly.pdbx_strand_id
1 'polypeptide(L)'
;MPYAREHPGAYPRRVLLAVTGLSPQIVTETLYALAVAPAQAAFVPSEIHLITTRSGAEKARLALLSDEPGWFHRLCRDYTLPPIDFAAEHIHVLADADGDPLDDIRSPDDNRCAADGITELVRDFTADPDCALHVSIAGGRKTMGFFLGYAL
;
A
#
# COMPACT_ATOMS: atom_id res chain seq x y z
N MET A 1 -26.58 -3.46 -10.17
CA MET A 1 -25.20 -3.66 -9.69
C MET A 1 -24.57 -4.72 -10.58
N PRO A 2 -23.67 -4.38 -11.51
CA PRO A 2 -22.90 -5.44 -12.16
C PRO A 2 -22.10 -6.14 -11.07
N TYR A 3 -22.14 -7.48 -11.08
CA TYR A 3 -21.55 -8.32 -10.05
C TYR A 3 -20.04 -8.04 -9.90
N ALA A 4 -19.57 -7.92 -8.66
CA ALA A 4 -18.15 -8.05 -8.37
C ALA A 4 -17.66 -9.38 -8.97
N ARG A 5 -16.51 -9.36 -9.66
CA ARG A 5 -15.95 -10.57 -10.26
C ARG A 5 -15.53 -11.51 -9.14
N GLU A 6 -15.85 -12.80 -9.26
CA GLU A 6 -15.61 -13.80 -8.21
C GLU A 6 -14.12 -13.99 -7.88
N HIS A 7 -13.22 -13.61 -8.79
CA HIS A 7 -11.77 -13.75 -8.62
C HIS A 7 -11.06 -12.41 -8.83
N PRO A 8 -10.23 -11.95 -7.87
CA PRO A 8 -9.43 -10.73 -8.01
C PRO A 8 -8.53 -10.71 -9.26
N GLY A 9 -8.04 -11.88 -9.69
CA GLY A 9 -7.25 -12.03 -10.92
C GLY A 9 -7.98 -11.65 -12.21
N ALA A 10 -9.31 -11.60 -12.20
CA ALA A 10 -10.13 -11.20 -13.35
C ALA A 10 -10.22 -9.68 -13.54
N TYR A 11 -9.73 -8.88 -12.57
CA TYR A 11 -9.68 -7.43 -12.68
C TYR A 11 -8.43 -6.99 -13.45
N PRO A 12 -8.52 -6.08 -14.45
CA PRO A 12 -7.36 -5.58 -15.16
C PRO A 12 -6.43 -4.80 -14.23
N ARG A 13 -7.02 -4.05 -13.29
CA ARG A 13 -6.33 -3.27 -12.28
C ARG A 13 -6.45 -3.98 -10.94
N ARG A 14 -5.30 -4.26 -10.30
CA ARG A 14 -5.21 -4.98 -9.03
C ARG A 14 -4.24 -4.24 -8.13
N VAL A 15 -4.79 -3.53 -7.15
CA VAL A 15 -4.00 -2.69 -6.24
C VAL A 15 -3.68 -3.46 -4.98
N LEU A 16 -2.41 -3.48 -4.59
CA LEU A 16 -2.02 -3.72 -3.19
C LEU A 16 -1.80 -2.37 -2.50
N LEU A 17 -2.72 -1.99 -1.62
CA LEU A 17 -2.60 -0.80 -0.79
C LEU A 17 -2.10 -1.20 0.61
N ALA A 18 -0.94 -0.69 1.01
CA ALA A 18 -0.34 -0.97 2.31
C ALA A 18 -0.10 0.31 3.10
N VAL A 19 -0.15 0.20 4.42
CA VAL A 19 0.37 1.23 5.33
C VAL A 19 1.71 0.78 5.91
N THR A 20 2.66 1.70 6.04
CA THR A 20 3.92 1.40 6.75
C THR A 20 4.39 2.51 7.67
N GLY A 21 5.15 2.09 8.68
CA GLY A 21 5.89 2.96 9.58
C GLY A 21 7.35 3.00 9.14
N LEU A 22 8.25 2.61 10.05
CA LEU A 22 9.70 2.63 9.78
C LEU A 22 10.26 1.33 9.19
N SER A 23 9.43 0.29 9.02
CA SER A 23 9.83 -1.01 8.48
C SER A 23 9.10 -1.26 7.16
N PRO A 24 9.62 -0.75 6.03
CA PRO A 24 8.95 -0.88 4.73
C PRO A 24 8.94 -2.33 4.20
N GLN A 25 9.73 -3.24 4.78
CA GLN A 25 9.79 -4.67 4.41
C GLN A 25 8.44 -5.38 4.51
N ILE A 26 7.51 -4.85 5.31
CA ILE A 26 6.14 -5.38 5.36
C ILE A 26 5.47 -5.42 3.98
N VAL A 27 5.83 -4.51 3.07
CA VAL A 27 5.34 -4.50 1.69
C VAL A 27 5.81 -5.74 0.94
N THR A 28 7.11 -6.04 1.01
CA THR A 28 7.68 -7.24 0.37
C THR A 28 7.21 -8.54 1.01
N GLU A 29 7.03 -8.58 2.32
CA GLU A 29 6.48 -9.75 3.03
C GLU A 29 5.03 -10.01 2.63
N THR A 30 4.22 -8.95 2.54
CA THR A 30 2.83 -9.03 2.08
C THR A 30 2.77 -9.51 0.63
N LEU A 31 3.56 -8.91 -0.26
CA LEU A 31 3.61 -9.31 -1.66
C LEU A 31 4.02 -10.78 -1.80
N TYR A 32 5.04 -11.22 -1.05
CA TYR A 32 5.46 -12.62 -1.04
C TYR A 32 4.32 -13.55 -0.62
N ALA A 33 3.63 -13.25 0.48
CA ALA A 33 2.51 -14.05 0.97
C ALA A 33 1.34 -14.11 -0.02
N LEU A 34 1.10 -13.06 -0.80
CA LEU A 34 -0.01 -13.00 -1.74
C LEU A 34 0.30 -13.62 -3.11
N ALA A 35 1.51 -13.39 -3.62
CA ALA A 35 1.88 -13.74 -4.99
C ALA A 35 2.71 -15.03 -5.10
N VAL A 36 3.55 -15.32 -4.10
CA VAL A 36 4.53 -16.42 -4.16
C VAL A 36 4.12 -17.61 -3.30
N ALA A 37 3.67 -17.36 -2.08
CA ALA A 37 3.28 -18.40 -1.12
C ALA A 37 1.84 -18.20 -0.60
N PRO A 38 0.83 -18.12 -1.49
CA PRO A 38 -0.54 -17.88 -1.07
C PRO A 38 -1.13 -19.10 -0.35
N ALA A 39 -1.87 -18.83 0.72
CA ALA A 39 -2.69 -19.84 1.38
C ALA A 39 -3.92 -20.25 0.55
N GLN A 40 -4.33 -19.40 -0.41
CA GLN A 40 -5.47 -19.58 -1.29
C GLN A 40 -5.06 -19.29 -2.75
N ALA A 41 -5.98 -18.83 -3.59
CA ALA A 41 -5.63 -18.34 -4.93
C ALA A 41 -4.65 -17.16 -4.83
N ALA A 42 -3.62 -17.16 -5.68
CA ALA A 42 -2.61 -16.12 -5.68
C ALA A 42 -3.23 -14.76 -6.06
N PHE A 43 -2.81 -13.71 -5.37
CA PHE A 43 -3.09 -12.33 -5.75
C PHE A 43 -1.78 -11.67 -6.17
N VAL A 44 -1.64 -11.41 -7.49
CA VAL A 44 -0.51 -10.67 -8.03
C VAL A 44 -0.98 -9.27 -8.42
N PRO A 45 -0.58 -8.21 -7.68
CA PRO A 45 -1.00 -6.86 -7.99
C PRO A 45 -0.47 -6.41 -9.35
N SER A 46 -1.20 -5.54 -10.03
CA SER A 46 -0.67 -4.77 -11.15
C SER A 46 0.11 -3.56 -10.64
N GLU A 47 -0.24 -3.04 -9.46
CA GLU A 47 0.41 -1.87 -8.85
C GLU A 47 0.37 -1.94 -7.32
N ILE A 48 1.34 -1.29 -6.69
CA ILE A 48 1.44 -1.17 -5.23
C ILE A 48 1.40 0.29 -4.84
N HIS A 49 0.59 0.61 -3.84
CA HIS A 49 0.55 1.92 -3.21
C HIS A 49 0.87 1.81 -1.72
N LEU A 50 1.66 2.76 -1.23
CA LEU A 50 2.15 2.77 0.14
C LEU A 50 1.78 4.07 0.84
N ILE A 51 0.98 3.99 1.90
CA ILE A 51 0.64 5.14 2.74
C ILE A 51 1.58 5.19 3.94
N THR A 52 2.22 6.33 4.17
CA THR A 52 3.18 6.50 5.26
C THR A 52 3.40 7.97 5.64
N THR A 53 4.28 8.23 6.59
CA THR A 53 4.76 9.58 6.94
C THR A 53 6.04 9.89 6.18
N ARG A 54 6.52 11.14 6.20
CA ARG A 54 7.75 11.55 5.50
C ARG A 54 8.93 10.64 5.84
N SER A 55 9.11 10.35 7.12
CA SER A 55 10.18 9.46 7.61
C SER A 55 10.07 8.04 7.05
N GLY A 56 8.85 7.51 6.92
CA GLY A 56 8.61 6.19 6.36
C GLY A 56 8.79 6.15 4.84
N ALA A 57 8.44 7.24 4.14
CA ALA A 57 8.63 7.36 2.69
C ALA A 57 10.11 7.32 2.31
N GLU A 58 10.96 8.04 3.03
CA GLU A 58 12.42 8.00 2.81
C GLU A 58 12.97 6.58 3.01
N LYS A 59 12.53 5.88 4.06
CA LYS A 59 12.93 4.49 4.30
C LYS A 59 12.43 3.55 3.21
N ALA A 60 11.18 3.72 2.74
CA ALA A 60 10.62 2.91 1.68
C ALA A 60 11.38 3.10 0.36
N ARG A 61 11.71 4.35 -0.01
CA ARG A 61 12.54 4.66 -1.18
C ARG A 61 13.90 3.98 -1.09
N LEU A 62 14.61 4.17 0.03
CA LEU A 62 15.95 3.62 0.22
C LEU A 62 15.99 2.09 0.34
N ALA A 63 14.96 1.47 0.90
CA ALA A 63 14.97 0.02 1.14
C ALA A 63 14.33 -0.78 0.01
N LEU A 64 13.23 -0.28 -0.57
CA LEU A 64 12.44 -1.01 -1.54
C LEU A 64 12.79 -0.65 -2.98
N LEU A 65 12.99 0.64 -3.27
CA LEU A 65 13.02 1.17 -4.64
C LEU A 65 14.42 1.54 -5.16
N SER A 66 15.42 1.65 -4.30
CA SER A 66 16.81 1.95 -4.69
C SER A 66 17.42 0.84 -5.56
N ASP A 67 18.53 1.13 -6.24
CA ASP A 67 19.30 0.10 -6.96
C ASP A 67 19.87 -0.94 -5.98
N GLU A 68 20.38 -0.48 -4.83
CA GLU A 68 20.80 -1.33 -3.71
C GLU A 68 20.30 -0.75 -2.37
N PRO A 69 19.66 -1.57 -1.50
CA PRO A 69 19.38 -2.98 -1.68
C PRO A 69 18.20 -3.30 -2.62
N GLY A 70 17.30 -2.35 -2.91
CA GLY A 70 16.21 -2.54 -3.88
C GLY A 70 15.31 -3.76 -3.63
N TRP A 71 14.89 -3.98 -2.38
CA TRP A 71 14.28 -5.24 -1.96
C TRP A 71 13.01 -5.61 -2.74
N PHE A 72 12.22 -4.63 -3.20
CA PHE A 72 11.07 -4.91 -4.05
C PHE A 72 11.50 -5.45 -5.42
N HIS A 73 12.45 -4.78 -6.07
CA HIS A 73 12.97 -5.21 -7.37
C HIS A 73 13.63 -6.59 -7.27
N ARG A 74 14.38 -6.82 -6.19
CA ARG A 74 14.98 -8.12 -5.90
C ARG A 74 13.94 -9.21 -5.71
N LEU A 75 12.88 -8.97 -4.94
CA LEU A 75 11.79 -9.94 -4.77
C LEU A 75 11.14 -10.29 -6.12
N CYS A 76 10.85 -9.28 -6.94
CA CYS A 76 10.23 -9.48 -8.25
C CYS A 76 11.10 -10.35 -9.16
N ARG A 77 12.42 -10.09 -9.18
CA ARG A 77 13.37 -10.90 -9.96
C ARG A 77 13.54 -12.31 -9.40
N ASP A 78 13.78 -12.44 -8.10
CA ASP A 78 14.11 -13.72 -7.46
C ASP A 78 12.95 -14.73 -7.58
N TYR A 79 11.70 -14.23 -7.66
CA TYR A 79 10.50 -15.07 -7.85
C TYR A 79 9.85 -14.96 -9.24
N THR A 80 10.50 -14.28 -10.19
CA THR A 80 9.98 -14.10 -11.57
C THR A 80 8.54 -13.58 -11.60
N LEU A 81 8.23 -12.61 -10.74
CA LEU A 81 6.91 -11.98 -10.71
C LEU A 81 6.67 -11.23 -12.04
N PRO A 82 5.42 -11.19 -12.54
CA PRO A 82 5.08 -10.33 -13.68
C PRO A 82 5.33 -8.86 -13.33
N PRO A 83 5.32 -7.93 -14.31
CA PRO A 83 5.48 -6.52 -14.04
C PRO A 83 4.47 -6.01 -13.01
N ILE A 84 4.97 -5.33 -11.98
CA ILE A 84 4.18 -4.67 -10.94
C ILE A 84 4.65 -3.22 -10.91
N ASP A 85 3.72 -2.29 -11.06
CA ASP A 85 4.02 -0.87 -11.03
C ASP A 85 4.15 -0.38 -9.57
N PHE A 86 5.38 -0.10 -9.16
CA PHE A 86 5.67 0.46 -7.85
C PHE A 86 6.88 1.40 -7.94
N ALA A 87 6.58 2.70 -7.93
CA ALA A 87 7.55 3.76 -8.04
C ALA A 87 7.39 4.76 -6.88
N ALA A 88 8.27 5.77 -6.83
CA ALA A 88 8.30 6.73 -5.73
C ALA A 88 7.02 7.57 -5.64
N GLU A 89 6.33 7.73 -6.76
CA GLU A 89 5.05 8.43 -6.94
C GLU A 89 3.89 7.67 -6.29
N HIS A 90 4.05 6.36 -6.05
CA HIS A 90 3.04 5.52 -5.38
C HIS A 90 3.20 5.49 -3.86
N ILE A 91 4.16 6.25 -3.32
CA ILE A 91 4.35 6.45 -1.89
C ILE A 91 3.60 7.72 -1.48
N HIS A 92 2.44 7.52 -0.87
CA HIS A 92 1.56 8.56 -0.37
C HIS A 92 2.00 9.01 1.02
N VAL A 93 2.50 10.25 1.11
CA VAL A 93 2.86 10.86 2.38
C VAL A 93 1.66 11.57 2.96
N LEU A 94 1.25 11.19 4.16
CA LEU A 94 0.17 11.85 4.88
C LEU A 94 0.54 13.29 5.21
N ALA A 95 -0.42 14.20 5.08
CA ALA A 95 -0.27 15.61 5.35
C ALA A 95 -1.07 16.02 6.61
N ASP A 96 -0.67 17.13 7.22
CA ASP A 96 -1.44 17.80 8.27
C ASP A 96 -2.54 18.71 7.69
N ALA A 97 -3.20 19.48 8.57
CA ALA A 97 -4.30 20.35 8.20
C ALA A 97 -3.88 21.54 7.30
N ASP A 98 -2.60 21.91 7.30
CA ASP A 98 -2.04 22.96 6.45
C ASP A 98 -1.56 22.41 5.10
N GLY A 99 -1.63 21.09 4.91
CA GLY A 99 -1.17 20.39 3.72
C GLY A 99 0.32 20.03 3.75
N ASP A 100 0.99 20.24 4.89
CA ASP A 100 2.40 19.93 5.04
C ASP A 100 2.60 18.43 5.34
N PRO A 101 3.59 17.75 4.71
CA PRO A 101 3.79 16.34 4.95
C PRO A 101 4.22 16.04 6.39
N LEU A 102 3.50 15.16 7.06
CA LEU A 102 3.73 14.74 8.44
C LEU A 102 5.06 13.98 8.55
N ASP A 103 5.92 14.41 9.48
CA ASP A 103 7.11 13.62 9.83
C ASP A 103 6.73 12.34 10.59
N ASP A 104 5.70 12.45 11.42
CA ASP A 104 5.15 11.41 12.29
C ASP A 104 3.73 11.80 12.76
N ILE A 105 2.90 10.83 13.16
CA ILE A 105 1.53 11.09 13.67
C ILE A 105 1.57 11.07 15.20
N ARG A 106 1.51 12.25 15.83
CA ARG A 106 1.73 12.42 17.27
C ARG A 106 0.56 13.09 17.99
N SER A 107 -0.25 13.85 17.28
CA SER A 107 -1.39 14.57 17.83
C SER A 107 -2.74 13.93 17.44
N PRO A 108 -3.84 14.26 18.14
CA PRO A 108 -5.19 13.94 17.68
C PRO A 108 -5.52 14.53 16.32
N ASP A 109 -5.03 15.75 16.02
CA ASP A 109 -5.25 16.39 14.72
C ASP A 109 -4.48 15.67 13.61
N ASP A 110 -3.24 15.24 13.84
CA ASP A 110 -2.48 14.42 12.89
C ASP A 110 -3.22 13.12 12.59
N ASN A 111 -3.82 12.49 13.62
CA ASN A 111 -4.60 11.26 13.44
C ASN A 111 -5.85 11.50 12.60
N ARG A 112 -6.52 12.64 12.77
CA ARG A 112 -7.68 13.02 11.96
C ARG A 112 -7.27 13.23 10.50
N CYS A 113 -6.21 13.99 10.25
CA CYS A 113 -5.72 14.21 8.88
C CYS A 113 -5.26 12.89 8.24
N ALA A 114 -4.61 12.01 9.02
CA ALA A 114 -4.25 10.67 8.57
C ALA A 114 -5.49 9.83 8.20
N ALA A 115 -6.55 9.90 9.00
CA ALA A 115 -7.81 9.19 8.72
C ALA A 115 -8.43 9.70 7.41
N ASP A 116 -8.50 11.02 7.23
CA ASP A 116 -9.08 11.65 6.05
C ASP A 116 -8.31 11.24 4.79
N GLY A 117 -6.98 11.36 4.80
CA GLY A 117 -6.13 10.98 3.67
C GLY A 117 -6.16 9.49 3.33
N ILE A 118 -6.17 8.61 4.34
CA ILE A 118 -6.32 7.16 4.13
C ILE A 118 -7.69 6.84 3.50
N THR A 119 -8.76 7.45 4.02
CA THR A 119 -10.12 7.18 3.57
C THR A 119 -10.35 7.71 2.15
N GLU A 120 -9.76 8.85 1.80
CA GLU A 120 -9.80 9.41 0.45
C GLU A 120 -9.11 8.50 -0.56
N LEU A 121 -7.91 7.98 -0.26
CA LEU A 121 -7.23 7.02 -1.13
C LEU A 121 -8.03 5.74 -1.34
N VAL A 122 -8.62 5.17 -0.27
CA VAL A 122 -9.48 3.98 -0.41
C VAL A 122 -10.70 4.28 -1.27
N ARG A 123 -11.34 5.44 -1.09
CA ARG A 123 -12.46 5.89 -1.93
C ARG A 123 -12.05 5.98 -3.40
N ASP A 124 -10.90 6.54 -3.71
CA ASP A 124 -10.44 6.69 -5.09
C ASP A 124 -10.20 5.35 -5.77
N PHE A 125 -9.58 4.39 -5.07
CA PHE A 125 -9.38 3.04 -5.63
C PHE A 125 -10.69 2.26 -5.77
N THR A 126 -11.62 2.41 -4.82
CA THR A 126 -12.90 1.67 -4.82
C THR A 126 -13.96 2.28 -5.73
N ALA A 127 -13.78 3.53 -6.16
CA ALA A 127 -14.64 4.18 -7.16
C ALA A 127 -14.50 3.55 -8.56
N ASP A 128 -13.39 2.86 -8.83
CA ASP A 128 -13.11 2.18 -10.08
C ASP A 128 -13.69 0.76 -10.09
N PRO A 129 -14.74 0.47 -10.89
CA PRO A 129 -15.37 -0.86 -10.94
C PRO A 129 -14.48 -1.93 -11.59
N ASP A 130 -13.38 -1.53 -12.24
CA ASP A 130 -12.39 -2.41 -12.86
C ASP A 130 -11.14 -2.61 -11.99
N CYS A 131 -11.17 -2.13 -10.74
CA CYS A 131 -10.13 -2.28 -9.74
C CYS A 131 -10.48 -3.36 -8.70
N ALA A 132 -9.59 -4.32 -8.49
CA ALA A 132 -9.57 -5.14 -7.27
C ALA A 132 -8.59 -4.55 -6.27
N LEU A 133 -9.07 -4.19 -5.09
CA LEU A 133 -8.26 -3.63 -4.02
C LEU A 133 -7.96 -4.69 -2.95
N HIS A 134 -6.67 -4.99 -2.75
CA HIS A 134 -6.19 -5.74 -1.59
C HIS A 134 -5.53 -4.77 -0.62
N VAL A 135 -5.92 -4.85 0.66
CA VAL A 135 -5.51 -3.90 1.67
C VAL A 135 -4.70 -4.61 2.76
N SER A 136 -3.49 -4.11 3.03
CA SER A 136 -2.63 -4.62 4.10
C SER A 136 -2.61 -3.67 5.30
N ILE A 137 -3.17 -4.15 6.42
CA ILE A 137 -3.18 -3.45 7.72
C ILE A 137 -1.98 -3.83 8.61
N ALA A 138 -0.98 -4.52 8.06
CA ALA A 138 0.08 -5.16 8.82
C ALA A 138 1.20 -4.20 9.30
N GLY A 139 1.20 -2.95 8.84
CA GLY A 139 2.24 -1.96 9.14
C GLY A 139 1.70 -0.61 9.62
N GLY A 140 2.62 0.31 9.89
CA GLY A 140 2.29 1.68 10.31
C GLY A 140 1.97 1.81 11.80
N ARG A 141 1.51 3.01 12.17
CA ARG A 141 0.89 3.20 13.50
C ARG A 141 -0.43 2.43 13.54
N LYS A 142 -0.77 1.88 14.71
CA LYS A 142 -2.00 1.08 14.90
C LYS A 142 -3.26 1.76 14.37
N THR A 143 -3.34 3.09 14.51
CA THR A 143 -4.47 3.89 14.01
C THR A 143 -4.56 3.91 12.49
N MET A 144 -3.44 3.89 11.75
CA MET A 144 -3.46 3.83 10.28
C MET A 144 -4.09 2.53 9.78
N GLY A 145 -3.70 1.38 10.35
CA GLY A 145 -4.31 0.10 10.01
C GLY A 145 -5.79 0.03 10.37
N PHE A 146 -6.19 0.68 11.48
CA PHE A 146 -7.60 0.82 11.85
C PHE A 146 -8.38 1.63 10.82
N PHE A 147 -7.91 2.82 10.42
CA PHE A 147 -8.60 3.66 9.43
C PHE A 147 -8.70 2.97 8.07
N LEU A 148 -7.61 2.32 7.66
CA LEU A 148 -7.54 1.61 6.40
C LEU A 148 -8.53 0.43 6.35
N GLY A 149 -8.65 -0.33 7.44
CA GLY A 149 -9.65 -1.40 7.54
C GLY A 149 -11.09 -0.91 7.71
N TYR A 150 -11.29 0.26 8.32
CA TYR A 150 -12.62 0.86 8.54
C TYR A 150 -13.21 1.46 7.26
N ALA A 151 -12.37 1.87 6.31
CA ALA A 151 -12.79 2.49 5.05
C ALA A 151 -13.30 1.48 3.99
N LEU A 152 -13.31 0.18 4.29
CA LEU A 152 -13.70 -0.91 3.38
C LEU A 152 -15.13 -1.41 3.62
#